data_AF-A0A6G3TRZ3-F1
#
_entry.id   AF-A0A6G3TRZ3-F1
#
_cell.length_a   1.000
_cell.length_b   1.000
_cell.length_c   1.000
_cell.angle_alpha   90.00
_cell.angle_beta   90.00
_cell.angle_gamma   90.00
#
_symmetry.space_group_name_H-M   'P 1'
#
loop_
_entity.id
_entity.type
_entity.pdbx_description
1 polymer ?
#
loop_
_entity_poly.entity_id
_entity_poly.type
_entity_poly.pdbx_seq_one_letter_code
_entity_poly.pdbx_strand_id
1 'polypeptide(L)' 'MKAALAGPGGELLHQARRATGRERGPEAVVAGILDFAAELRAYGADRFGEPAR' A
#
# COMPACT_ATOMS: atom_id res chain seq x y z
N MET A 1 9.94 3.31 -2.73
CA MET A 1 8.59 2.84 -3.11
C MET A 1 7.55 3.82 -2.59
N LYS A 2 6.46 4.04 -3.34
CA LYS A 2 5.31 4.85 -2.92
C LYS A 2 4.03 4.05 -3.14
N ALA A 3 3.07 4.23 -2.25
CA ALA A 3 1.75 3.63 -2.39
C ALA A 3 0.70 4.55 -1.78
N ALA A 4 -0.55 4.39 -2.23
CA ALA A 4 -1.66 5.20 -1.83
C ALA A 4 -2.93 4.36 -1.72
N LEU A 5 -3.80 4.73 -0.79
CA LEU A 5 -5.18 4.29 -0.77
C LEU A 5 -6.02 5.33 -1.49
N ALA A 6 -6.75 4.89 -2.52
CA ALA A 6 -7.67 5.73 -3.27
C ALA A 6 -9.11 5.36 -2.96
N GLY A 7 -9.97 6.36 -2.84
CA GLY A 7 -11.41 6.16 -2.74
C GLY A 7 -12.06 5.84 -4.09
N PRO A 8 -13.36 5.49 -4.11
CA PRO A 8 -14.07 5.05 -5.30
C PRO A 8 -14.15 6.12 -6.41
N GLY A 9 -14.09 7.40 -6.05
CA GLY A 9 -13.99 8.52 -6.99
C GLY A 9 -12.56 8.92 -7.34
N GLY A 10 -11.56 8.13 -6.94
CA GLY A 10 -10.13 8.45 -7.11
C GLY A 10 -9.57 9.42 -6.08
N GLU A 11 -10.29 9.70 -4.99
CA GLU A 11 -9.79 10.59 -3.94
C GLU A 11 -8.55 9.99 -3.25
N LEU A 12 -7.56 10.81 -2.91
CA LEU A 12 -6.39 10.35 -2.17
C LEU A 12 -6.70 10.28 -0.67
N LEU A 13 -7.05 9.09 -0.19
CA LEU A 13 -7.41 8.87 1.22
C LEU A 13 -6.18 8.72 2.12
N HIS A 14 -5.10 8.12 1.59
CA HIS A 14 -3.84 7.97 2.31
C HIS A 14 -2.66 7.83 1.34
N GLN A 15 -1.49 8.33 1.70
CA GLN A 15 -0.24 8.10 0.99
C GLN A 15 0.89 7.83 1.97
N ALA A 16 1.76 6.88 1.61
CA ALA A 16 3.00 6.64 2.32
C ALA A 16 4.15 6.37 1.35
N ARG A 17 5.37 6.61 1.82
CA ARG A 17 6.62 6.37 1.08
C ARG A 17 7.60 5.60 1.95
N ARG A 18 8.36 4.70 1.32
CA ARG A 18 9.34 3.82 1.97
C ARG A 18 10.57 3.62 1.09
N ALA A 19 11.69 3.20 1.66
CA ALA A 19 12.81 2.68 0.86
C ALA A 19 12.36 1.42 0.09
N THR A 20 12.82 1.24 -1.15
CA THR A 20 12.42 0.08 -1.98
C THR A 20 13.18 -1.20 -1.60
N GLY A 21 14.40 -1.09 -1.02
CA GLY A 21 15.21 -2.25 -0.66
C GLY A 21 15.77 -3.03 -1.86
N ARG A 22 15.91 -2.38 -3.02
CA ARG A 22 16.30 -3.01 -4.30
C ARG A 22 17.67 -3.69 -4.27
N GLU A 23 18.53 -3.32 -3.32
CA GLU A 23 19.83 -3.93 -3.08
C GLU A 23 19.74 -5.39 -2.65
N ARG A 24 18.57 -5.84 -2.15
CA ARG A 24 18.30 -7.22 -1.75
C ARG A 24 17.74 -8.09 -2.88
N GLY A 25 17.70 -7.58 -4.11
CA GLY A 25 17.20 -8.31 -5.28
C GLY A 25 15.70 -8.10 -5.56
N PRO A 26 15.22 -8.57 -6.73
CA PRO A 26 13.87 -8.32 -7.20
C PRO A 26 12.79 -8.99 -6.33
N GLU A 27 13.05 -10.17 -5.78
CA GLU A 27 12.10 -10.90 -4.92
C GLU A 27 11.80 -10.11 -3.63
N ALA A 28 12.82 -9.48 -3.04
CA ALA A 28 12.65 -8.62 -1.87
C ALA A 28 11.79 -7.37 -2.17
N VAL A 29 11.86 -6.87 -3.40
CA VAL A 29 10.99 -5.76 -3.83
C VAL A 29 9.55 -6.22 -3.96
N VAL A 30 9.32 -7.40 -4.57
CA VAL A 30 7.97 -7.98 -4.69
C VAL A 30 7.37 -8.23 -3.30
N ALA A 31 8.11 -8.85 -2.39
CA ALA A 31 7.68 -9.04 -1.00
C ALA A 31 7.31 -7.70 -0.34
N GLY A 32 8.16 -6.68 -0.48
CA GLY A 32 7.90 -5.35 0.06
C GLY A 32 6.66 -4.66 -0.55
N ILE A 33 6.32 -4.91 -1.82
CA ILE A 33 5.07 -4.42 -2.42
C ILE A 33 3.87 -5.10 -1.78
N LEU A 34 3.91 -6.43 -1.64
CA LEU A 34 2.81 -7.21 -1.07
C LEU A 34 2.57 -6.86 0.39
N ASP A 35 3.63 -6.71 1.18
CA ASP A 35 3.54 -6.27 2.58
C ASP A 35 2.93 -4.86 2.66
N PHE A 36 3.40 -3.92 1.83
CA PHE A 36 2.87 -2.56 1.83
C PHE A 36 1.39 -2.53 1.41
N ALA A 37 0.97 -3.37 0.46
CA ALA A 37 -0.44 -3.51 0.09
C ALA A 37 -1.29 -4.08 1.24
N ALA A 38 -0.78 -5.09 1.96
CA ALA A 38 -1.47 -5.66 3.12
C ALA A 38 -1.64 -4.64 4.25
N GLU A 39 -0.61 -3.83 4.51
CA GLU A 39 -0.67 -2.74 5.47
C GLU A 39 -1.67 -1.65 5.06
N LEU A 40 -1.69 -1.26 3.78
CA LEU A 40 -2.68 -0.30 3.27
C LEU A 40 -4.11 -0.85 3.36
N ARG A 41 -4.31 -2.16 3.15
CA ARG A 41 -5.60 -2.82 3.34
C ARG A 41 -6.03 -2.77 4.80
N ALA A 42 -5.14 -3.11 5.73
CA ALA A 42 -5.43 -3.07 7.16
C ALA A 42 -5.75 -1.65 7.63
N TYR A 43 -4.94 -0.66 7.22
CA TYR A 43 -5.18 0.75 7.47
C TYR A 43 -6.52 1.22 6.89
N GLY A 44 -6.79 0.82 5.65
CA GLY A 44 -8.03 1.14 4.96
C GLY A 44 -9.24 0.58 5.69
N ALA A 45 -9.13 -0.66 6.16
CA ALA A 45 -10.21 -1.31 6.89
C ALA A 45 -10.51 -0.64 8.24
N ASP A 46 -9.45 -0.36 9.01
CA ASP A 46 -9.54 0.30 10.30
C ASP A 46 -10.11 1.73 10.19
N ARG A 47 -9.68 2.50 9.18
CA ARG A 47 -10.03 3.93 9.06
C ARG A 47 -11.26 4.23 8.22
N PHE A 48 -11.55 3.42 7.20
CA PHE A 48 -12.57 3.72 6.18
C PHE A 48 -13.61 2.60 5.99
N GLY A 49 -13.48 1.46 6.68
CA GLY A 49 -14.49 0.39 6.67
C GLY A 49 -14.17 -0.73 5.70
N GLU A 50 -15.00 -0.99 4.69
CA GLU A 50 -14.76 -2.12 3.78
C GLU A 50 -13.91 -1.71 2.56
N PRO A 51 -13.07 -2.62 2.03
CA PRO A 51 -12.37 -2.37 0.78
C PRO A 51 -13.33 -2.12 -0.39
N ALA A 52 -12.84 -1.38 -1.39
CA ALA A 52 -13.53 -1.25 -2.66
C ALA A 52 -13.77 -2.64 -3.29
N ARG A 53 -14.95 -2.84 -3.88
CA ARG A 53 -15.37 -4.08 -4.53
C ARG A 53 -15.09 -4.07 -6.03
#